data_AF-A0A9X4ELX5-F1
#
_entry.id   AF-A0A9X4ELX5-F1
#
_cell.length_a   1.000
_cell.length_b   1.000
_cell.length_c   1.000
_cell.angle_alpha   90.00
_cell.angle_beta   90.00
_cell.angle_gamma   90.00
#
_symmetry.space_group_name_H-M   'P 1'
#
loop_
_entity.id
_entity.type
_entity.pdbx_description
1 polymer ?
#
loop_
_entity_poly.entity_id
_entity_poly.type
_entity_poly.pdbx_seq_one_letter_code
_entity_poly.pdbx_strand_id
1 'polypeptide(L)'
;MIRLRQVALVARDLDPVVADLAAVFGLKVAYRDPAVATYGLVNAVLPFGGEFIEIVQPVTPDASAARYLERRGGDAGYMLIFQVPDALRHRVRLEEQGIRTIAKLDRPDYTFTHFHPADFNGVLTSIDTQDDGRSWRDRLGPWTPAGPDWQASMAEPGIAGIMGARIQADDPAAVAQRWAGLLESETIPGHPAAIRLDNGTIEFTEASGRAGTGFTALDLAVVDPDLYVGRAESFGIETAECAVTIGGVAMRLHHV
;
A
#
# COMPACT_ATOMS: atom_id res chain seq x y z
N MET A 1 0.12 -6.72 -16.91
CA MET A 1 -0.47 -5.63 -16.09
C MET A 1 -0.65 -6.12 -14.68
N ILE A 2 -0.34 -5.27 -13.72
CA ILE A 2 -0.24 -5.54 -12.28
C ILE A 2 -1.09 -4.50 -11.54
N ARG A 3 -1.76 -4.87 -10.45
CA ARG A 3 -2.68 -3.99 -9.71
C ARG A 3 -2.12 -3.67 -8.33
N LEU A 4 -2.17 -2.41 -7.90
CA LEU A 4 -1.94 -2.09 -6.50
C LEU A 4 -3.19 -2.52 -5.71
N ARG A 5 -3.05 -3.54 -4.87
CA ARG A 5 -4.19 -4.16 -4.17
C ARG A 5 -4.26 -3.76 -2.71
N GLN A 6 -3.12 -3.64 -2.05
CA GLN A 6 -3.04 -3.26 -0.65
C GLN A 6 -1.81 -2.39 -0.42
N VAL A 7 -1.91 -1.50 0.55
CA VAL A 7 -0.80 -0.68 1.04
C VAL A 7 -0.73 -0.80 2.55
N ALA A 8 0.48 -0.86 3.09
CA ALA A 8 0.68 -0.85 4.54
C ALA A 8 1.34 0.45 4.99
N LEU A 9 0.79 1.04 6.05
CA LEU A 9 1.42 2.07 6.86
C LEU A 9 1.98 1.42 8.12
N VAL A 10 3.11 1.91 8.59
CA VAL A 10 3.63 1.56 9.92
C VAL A 10 3.37 2.70 10.89
N ALA A 11 2.85 2.35 12.06
CA ALA A 11 2.58 3.30 13.13
C ALA A 11 3.23 2.84 14.45
N ARG A 12 3.60 3.80 15.30
CA ARG A 12 4.03 3.51 16.68
C ARG A 12 2.88 2.93 17.50
N ASP A 13 1.69 3.45 17.28
CA ASP A 13 0.42 2.98 17.82
C ASP A 13 -0.58 2.97 16.68
N LEU A 14 -1.14 1.80 16.34
CA LEU A 14 -2.05 1.67 15.21
C LEU A 14 -3.44 2.23 15.52
N ASP A 15 -3.87 2.26 16.79
CA ASP A 15 -5.26 2.57 17.14
C ASP A 15 -5.64 4.03 16.81
N PRO A 16 -4.80 5.05 17.05
CA PRO A 16 -5.06 6.41 16.58
C PRO A 16 -5.18 6.52 15.07
N VAL A 17 -4.32 5.85 14.31
CA VAL A 17 -4.34 5.89 12.84
C VAL A 17 -5.61 5.21 12.29
N VAL A 18 -6.03 4.10 12.90
CA VAL A 18 -7.30 3.44 12.59
C VAL A 18 -8.48 4.35 12.92
N ALA A 19 -8.45 5.06 14.06
CA ALA A 19 -9.49 6.00 14.45
C ALA A 19 -9.61 7.16 13.47
N ASP A 20 -8.49 7.72 12.99
CA ASP A 20 -8.48 8.79 11.99
C ASP A 20 -9.07 8.32 10.65
N LEU A 21 -8.68 7.12 10.19
CA LEU A 21 -9.26 6.53 8.99
C LEU A 21 -10.77 6.30 9.13
N ALA A 22 -11.23 5.86 10.31
CA ALA A 22 -12.65 5.70 10.59
C ALA A 22 -13.38 7.06 10.64
N ALA A 23 -12.78 8.07 11.25
CA ALA A 23 -13.37 9.40 11.42
C ALA A 23 -13.52 10.15 10.08
N VAL A 24 -12.50 10.09 9.23
CA VAL A 24 -12.49 10.79 7.94
C VAL A 24 -13.29 10.00 6.91
N PHE A 25 -12.93 8.74 6.70
CA PHE A 25 -13.43 7.94 5.58
C PHE A 25 -14.55 6.97 5.96
N GLY A 26 -14.89 6.83 7.25
CA GLY A 26 -15.89 5.86 7.68
C GLY A 26 -15.44 4.41 7.55
N LEU A 27 -14.12 4.16 7.49
CA LEU A 27 -13.59 2.81 7.34
C LEU A 27 -13.83 1.95 8.59
N LYS A 28 -13.98 0.65 8.38
CA LYS A 28 -14.09 -0.36 9.43
C LYS A 28 -12.96 -1.36 9.29
N VAL A 29 -12.45 -1.85 10.42
CA VAL A 29 -11.47 -2.93 10.42
C VAL A 29 -12.15 -4.22 9.96
N ALA A 30 -11.73 -4.74 8.81
CA ALA A 30 -12.18 -6.03 8.31
C ALA A 30 -11.49 -7.19 9.02
N TYR A 31 -10.18 -7.05 9.28
CA TYR A 31 -9.41 -8.15 9.83
C TYR A 31 -8.20 -7.66 10.62
N ARG A 32 -7.86 -8.45 11.66
CA ARG A 32 -6.60 -8.37 12.40
C ARG A 32 -5.96 -9.74 12.28
N ASP A 33 -4.90 -9.83 11.49
CA ASP A 33 -4.29 -11.09 11.11
C ASP A 33 -3.31 -11.56 12.21
N PRO A 34 -3.59 -12.67 12.92
CA PRO A 34 -2.65 -13.21 13.90
C PRO A 34 -1.33 -13.69 13.28
N ALA A 35 -1.29 -13.97 11.97
CA ALA A 35 -0.09 -14.43 11.29
C ALA A 35 1.02 -13.37 11.26
N VAL A 36 0.70 -12.07 11.32
CA VAL A 36 1.71 -11.01 11.32
C VAL A 36 2.57 -10.99 12.58
N ALA A 37 2.17 -11.71 13.64
CA ALA A 37 2.98 -11.91 14.83
C ALA A 37 4.33 -12.58 14.52
N THR A 38 4.42 -13.38 13.46
CA THR A 38 5.69 -13.97 12.99
C THR A 38 6.74 -12.91 12.59
N TYR A 39 6.29 -11.70 12.26
CA TYR A 39 7.12 -10.56 11.92
C TYR A 39 7.30 -9.58 13.10
N GLY A 40 6.84 -9.95 14.29
CA GLY A 40 6.83 -9.09 15.48
C GLY A 40 5.83 -7.94 15.37
N LEU A 41 4.71 -8.14 14.65
CA LEU A 41 3.71 -7.13 14.37
C LEU A 41 2.33 -7.53 14.90
N VAL A 42 1.50 -6.52 15.18
CA VAL A 42 0.04 -6.62 15.09
C VAL A 42 -0.44 -5.70 13.97
N ASN A 43 -1.62 -5.96 13.41
CA ASN A 43 -2.16 -5.14 12.32
C ASN A 43 -3.67 -4.86 12.45
N ALA A 44 -4.15 -4.01 11.55
CA ALA A 44 -5.55 -3.83 11.21
C ALA A 44 -5.67 -3.58 9.69
N VAL A 45 -6.52 -4.36 9.01
CA VAL A 45 -6.76 -4.23 7.56
C VAL A 45 -8.14 -3.63 7.35
N LEU A 46 -8.21 -2.54 6.59
CA LEU A 46 -9.41 -1.76 6.32
C LEU A 46 -9.70 -1.73 4.81
N PRO A 47 -10.88 -2.17 4.35
CA PRO A 47 -11.27 -2.06 2.95
C PRO A 47 -11.44 -0.60 2.53
N PHE A 48 -10.95 -0.27 1.34
CA PHE A 48 -11.08 1.05 0.72
C PHE A 48 -11.60 0.84 -0.71
N GLY A 49 -12.92 0.77 -0.86
CA GLY A 49 -13.57 0.35 -2.10
C GLY A 49 -13.32 -1.14 -2.36
N GLY A 50 -12.39 -1.48 -3.25
CA GLY A 50 -11.95 -2.85 -3.48
C GLY A 50 -10.47 -3.09 -3.15
N GLU A 51 -9.75 -2.08 -2.69
CA GLU A 51 -8.35 -2.17 -2.26
C GLU A 51 -8.29 -2.10 -0.73
N PHE A 52 -7.09 -2.17 -0.15
CA PHE A 52 -6.94 -2.25 1.31
C PHE A 52 -5.87 -1.31 1.83
N ILE A 53 -6.17 -0.64 2.93
CA ILE A 53 -5.19 0.05 3.76
C ILE A 53 -4.96 -0.82 5.00
N GLU A 54 -3.71 -1.22 5.20
CA GLU A 54 -3.27 -1.94 6.39
C GLU A 54 -2.45 -1.01 7.28
N ILE A 55 -2.72 -1.03 8.58
CA ILE A 55 -1.87 -0.40 9.58
C ILE A 55 -1.15 -1.50 10.35
N VAL A 56 0.18 -1.47 10.37
CA VAL A 56 1.01 -2.38 11.17
C VAL A 56 1.66 -1.62 12.33
N GLN A 57 1.73 -2.28 13.48
CA GLN A 57 2.44 -1.79 14.65
C GLN A 57 3.45 -2.86 15.11
N PRO A 58 4.73 -2.51 15.25
CA PRO A 58 5.70 -3.42 15.85
C PRO A 58 5.42 -3.59 17.34
N VAL A 59 5.40 -4.85 17.79
CA VAL A 59 5.25 -5.22 19.22
C VAL A 59 6.53 -5.81 19.81
N THR A 60 7.57 -5.97 18.99
CA THR A 60 8.91 -6.36 19.44
C THR A 60 9.97 -5.36 18.94
N PRO A 61 11.06 -5.13 19.71
CA PRO A 61 12.09 -4.15 19.32
C PRO A 61 12.91 -4.57 18.09
N ASP A 62 12.97 -5.87 17.80
CA ASP A 62 13.72 -6.46 16.71
C ASP A 62 12.92 -6.53 15.39
N ALA A 63 11.65 -6.15 15.39
CA ALA A 63 10.83 -6.07 14.19
C ALA A 63 11.44 -5.11 13.15
N SER A 64 11.39 -5.47 11.86
CA SER A 64 11.86 -4.61 10.77
C SER A 64 11.13 -3.26 10.73
N ALA A 65 9.84 -3.29 11.07
CA ALA A 65 8.97 -2.11 11.16
C ALA A 65 9.42 -1.15 12.28
N ALA A 66 9.88 -1.66 13.44
CA ALA A 66 10.40 -0.82 14.53
C ALA A 66 11.62 0.00 14.07
N ARG A 67 12.60 -0.67 13.44
CA ARG A 67 13.76 0.02 12.85
C ARG A 67 13.37 0.99 11.73
N TYR A 68 12.29 0.70 11.00
CA TYR A 68 11.81 1.58 9.93
C TYR A 68 11.22 2.89 10.49
N LEU A 69 10.38 2.81 11.54
CA LEU A 69 9.85 3.98 12.25
C LEU A 69 10.96 4.90 12.76
N GLU A 70 12.00 4.34 13.38
CA GLU A 70 13.14 5.13 13.87
C GLU A 70 13.87 5.86 12.73
N ARG A 71 14.14 5.17 11.62
CA ARG A 71 14.78 5.78 10.44
C ARG A 71 13.94 6.87 9.81
N ARG A 72 12.61 6.73 9.81
CA ARG A 72 11.68 7.73 9.26
C ARG A 72 11.39 8.87 10.22
N GLY A 73 11.63 8.68 11.52
CA GLY A 73 11.37 9.67 12.56
C GLY A 73 9.92 9.70 13.05
N GLY A 74 9.07 8.77 12.61
CA GLY A 74 7.62 8.78 12.86
C GLY A 74 6.89 7.73 12.05
N ASP A 75 5.57 7.75 12.15
CA ASP A 75 4.67 6.93 11.33
C ASP A 75 4.90 7.23 9.85
N ALA A 76 4.78 6.21 9.00
CA ALA A 76 5.15 6.32 7.60
C ALA A 76 4.53 5.24 6.72
N GLY A 77 4.52 5.51 5.41
CA GLY A 77 4.29 4.49 4.40
C GLY A 77 5.34 3.38 4.48
N TYR A 78 4.91 2.11 4.53
CA TYR A 78 5.78 0.98 4.81
C TYR A 78 5.92 0.01 3.63
N MET A 79 4.80 -0.40 3.03
CA MET A 79 4.79 -1.50 2.07
C MET A 79 3.74 -1.31 0.97
N LEU A 80 4.07 -1.71 -0.26
CA LEU A 80 3.12 -1.80 -1.37
C LEU A 80 2.93 -3.27 -1.77
N ILE A 81 1.68 -3.70 -1.86
CA ILE A 81 1.30 -5.08 -2.14
C ILE A 81 0.50 -5.11 -3.44
N PHE A 82 1.03 -5.82 -4.42
CA PHE A 82 0.50 -5.88 -5.76
C PHE A 82 -0.15 -7.24 -6.03
N GLN A 83 -1.28 -7.22 -6.73
CA GLN A 83 -1.95 -8.42 -7.21
C GLN A 83 -1.67 -8.64 -8.70
N VAL A 84 -1.35 -9.89 -9.03
CA VAL A 84 -1.12 -10.39 -10.39
C VAL A 84 -1.82 -11.73 -10.59
N PRO A 85 -2.06 -12.16 -11.85
CA PRO A 85 -2.61 -13.49 -12.11
C PRO A 85 -1.67 -14.65 -11.75
N ASP A 86 -0.35 -14.42 -11.71
CA ASP A 86 0.64 -15.48 -11.45
C ASP A 86 1.88 -14.92 -10.72
N ALA A 87 1.81 -14.83 -9.40
CA ALA A 87 2.87 -14.34 -8.53
C ALA A 87 4.06 -15.30 -8.47
N LEU A 88 3.84 -16.60 -8.65
CA LEU A 88 4.91 -17.60 -8.68
C LEU A 88 5.85 -17.35 -9.87
N ARG A 89 5.29 -17.10 -11.07
CA ARG A 89 6.07 -16.73 -12.26
C ARG A 89 6.88 -15.46 -12.03
N HIS A 90 6.29 -14.44 -11.40
CA HIS A 90 7.01 -13.21 -11.02
C HIS A 90 8.17 -13.51 -10.08
N ARG A 91 7.95 -14.33 -9.04
CA ARG A 91 9.01 -14.72 -8.10
C ARG A 91 10.16 -15.40 -8.80
N VAL A 92 9.90 -16.45 -9.58
CA VAL A 92 10.96 -17.22 -10.27
C VAL A 92 11.80 -16.29 -11.15
N ARG A 93 11.16 -15.45 -11.97
CA ARG A 93 11.86 -14.48 -12.81
C ARG A 93 12.73 -13.51 -12.01
N LEU A 94 12.23 -12.99 -10.89
CA LEU A 94 12.96 -12.02 -10.08
C LEU A 94 14.12 -12.68 -9.32
N GLU A 95 13.94 -13.90 -8.81
CA GLU A 95 15.01 -14.68 -8.18
C GLU A 95 16.13 -15.01 -9.18
N GLU A 96 15.80 -15.36 -10.44
CA GLU A 96 16.78 -15.55 -11.53
C GLU A 96 17.55 -14.27 -11.87
N GLN A 97 16.95 -13.09 -11.63
CA GLN A 97 17.60 -11.78 -11.77
C GLN A 97 18.40 -11.38 -10.52
N GLY A 98 18.49 -12.24 -9.50
CA GLY A 98 19.21 -11.98 -8.25
C GLY A 98 18.48 -11.08 -7.26
N ILE A 99 17.18 -10.85 -7.45
CA ILE A 99 16.35 -10.09 -6.50
C ILE A 99 16.09 -10.94 -5.27
N ARG A 100 16.29 -10.36 -4.07
CA ARG A 100 16.22 -11.10 -2.82
C ARG A 100 14.78 -11.23 -2.34
N THR A 101 14.38 -12.48 -2.06
CA THR A 101 13.15 -12.81 -1.35
C THR A 101 13.39 -12.80 0.17
N ILE A 102 12.50 -12.17 0.93
CA ILE A 102 12.58 -12.15 2.42
C ILE A 102 11.47 -12.93 3.11
N ALA A 103 10.33 -13.12 2.43
CA ALA A 103 9.25 -13.99 2.88
C ALA A 103 8.46 -14.48 1.67
N LYS A 104 7.91 -15.69 1.75
CA LYS A 104 7.06 -16.25 0.70
C LYS A 104 6.10 -17.30 1.25
N LEU A 105 4.99 -17.50 0.55
CA LEU A 105 4.01 -18.53 0.82
C LEU A 105 3.46 -19.06 -0.50
N ASP A 106 3.31 -20.38 -0.59
CA ASP A 106 2.74 -21.08 -1.74
C ASP A 106 1.56 -21.93 -1.29
N ARG A 107 0.35 -21.37 -1.33
CA ARG A 107 -0.89 -22.14 -1.16
C ARG A 107 -1.69 -22.13 -2.46
N PRO A 108 -2.54 -23.15 -2.69
CA PRO A 108 -3.36 -23.22 -3.90
C PRO A 108 -4.26 -22.00 -4.12
N ASP A 109 -4.76 -21.41 -3.03
CA ASP A 109 -5.69 -20.29 -3.03
C ASP A 109 -5.00 -18.92 -2.91
N TYR A 110 -3.79 -18.87 -2.37
CA TYR A 110 -3.05 -17.64 -2.16
C TYR A 110 -1.53 -17.85 -2.17
N THR A 111 -0.85 -17.11 -3.03
CA THR A 111 0.61 -17.11 -3.16
C THR A 111 1.13 -15.69 -2.98
N PHE A 112 2.17 -15.50 -2.18
CA PHE A 112 2.83 -14.20 -2.04
C PHE A 112 4.35 -14.32 -2.00
N THR A 113 5.02 -13.22 -2.36
CA THR A 113 6.46 -13.06 -2.16
C THR A 113 6.77 -11.63 -1.75
N HIS A 114 7.35 -11.45 -0.57
CA HIS A 114 7.92 -10.18 -0.12
C HIS A 114 9.38 -10.10 -0.58
N PHE A 115 9.73 -9.00 -1.24
CA PHE A 115 11.07 -8.73 -1.73
C PHE A 115 11.83 -7.78 -0.81
N HIS A 116 13.16 -7.94 -0.76
CA HIS A 116 14.00 -7.10 0.08
C HIS A 116 13.94 -5.63 -0.38
N PRO A 117 13.69 -4.65 0.53
CA PRO A 117 13.48 -3.25 0.13
C PRO A 117 14.63 -2.65 -0.68
N ALA A 118 15.87 -3.02 -0.40
CA ALA A 118 17.04 -2.54 -1.16
C ALA A 118 17.03 -2.92 -2.65
N ASP A 119 16.23 -3.92 -3.07
CA ASP A 119 16.05 -4.24 -4.49
C ASP A 119 14.95 -3.41 -5.15
N PHE A 120 14.04 -2.84 -4.36
CA PHE A 120 12.96 -1.91 -4.73
C PHE A 120 13.23 -0.49 -4.21
N ASN A 121 14.50 -0.07 -4.25
CA ASN A 121 14.97 1.28 -3.90
C ASN A 121 14.64 1.75 -2.47
N GLY A 122 14.28 0.87 -1.55
CA GLY A 122 13.99 1.20 -0.15
C GLY A 122 12.54 0.99 0.28
N VAL A 123 11.66 0.58 -0.64
CA VAL A 123 10.25 0.26 -0.32
C VAL A 123 10.08 -1.25 -0.21
N LEU A 124 9.40 -1.71 0.85
CA LEU A 124 9.01 -3.10 0.96
C LEU A 124 7.90 -3.40 -0.05
N THR A 125 8.07 -4.43 -0.85
CA THR A 125 7.14 -4.76 -1.95
C THR A 125 6.75 -6.22 -1.89
N SER A 126 5.45 -6.51 -2.05
CA SER A 126 4.94 -7.86 -2.27
C SER A 126 4.27 -7.99 -3.62
N ILE A 127 4.43 -9.16 -4.23
CA ILE A 127 3.67 -9.58 -5.42
C ILE A 127 2.91 -10.86 -5.07
N ASP A 128 1.60 -10.80 -5.27
CA ASP A 128 0.64 -11.73 -4.71
C ASP A 128 -0.36 -12.19 -5.77
N THR A 129 -0.87 -13.40 -5.58
CA THR A 129 -1.99 -13.95 -6.34
C THR A 129 -2.99 -14.54 -5.37
N GLN A 130 -4.24 -14.12 -5.49
CA GLN A 130 -5.40 -14.81 -4.94
C GLN A 130 -6.09 -15.53 -6.09
N ASP A 131 -6.20 -16.85 -5.99
CA ASP A 131 -6.92 -17.67 -6.97
C ASP A 131 -8.10 -18.38 -6.29
N ASP A 132 -9.30 -18.03 -6.73
CA ASP A 132 -10.55 -18.70 -6.37
C ASP A 132 -11.39 -19.03 -7.63
N GLY A 133 -10.74 -19.05 -8.79
CA GLY A 133 -11.39 -19.24 -10.09
C GLY A 133 -12.08 -17.99 -10.66
N ARG A 134 -12.21 -16.89 -9.91
CA ARG A 134 -12.67 -15.61 -10.47
C ARG A 134 -11.54 -14.86 -11.15
N SER A 135 -11.90 -13.83 -11.90
CA SER A 135 -10.91 -12.88 -12.42
C SER A 135 -10.18 -12.23 -11.25
N TRP A 136 -8.84 -12.22 -11.28
CA TRP A 136 -8.02 -11.48 -10.32
C TRP A 136 -8.28 -9.96 -10.31
N ARG A 137 -9.00 -9.46 -11.33
CA ARG A 137 -9.46 -8.06 -11.40
C ARG A 137 -10.82 -7.82 -10.75
N ASP A 138 -11.51 -8.87 -10.30
CA ASP A 138 -12.74 -8.71 -9.54
C ASP A 138 -12.41 -7.97 -8.24
N ARG A 139 -12.85 -6.72 -8.17
CA ARG A 139 -12.53 -5.83 -7.05
C ARG A 139 -13.11 -6.36 -5.74
N LEU A 140 -14.26 -7.05 -5.82
CA LEU A 140 -14.97 -7.65 -4.69
C LEU A 140 -14.62 -9.15 -4.51
N GLY A 141 -13.62 -9.62 -5.27
CA GLY A 141 -12.98 -10.92 -5.09
C GLY A 141 -12.43 -11.11 -3.67
N PRO A 142 -12.10 -12.35 -3.28
CA PRO A 142 -11.53 -12.57 -1.97
C PRO A 142 -10.14 -11.93 -1.90
N TRP A 143 -9.67 -11.70 -0.69
CA TRP A 143 -8.32 -11.25 -0.45
C TRP A 143 -7.87 -11.78 0.89
N THR A 144 -6.99 -12.79 0.89
CA THR A 144 -6.62 -13.50 2.12
C THR A 144 -6.14 -12.56 3.24
N PRO A 145 -5.28 -11.55 2.98
CA PRO A 145 -4.86 -10.61 4.02
C PRO A 145 -5.99 -9.80 4.66
N ALA A 146 -7.11 -9.59 3.96
CA ALA A 146 -8.27 -8.85 4.48
C ALA A 146 -9.27 -9.74 5.24
N GLY A 147 -9.03 -11.04 5.35
CA GLY A 147 -9.94 -11.99 5.97
C GLY A 147 -11.09 -12.44 5.05
N PRO A 148 -11.83 -13.50 5.45
CA PRO A 148 -12.80 -14.17 4.58
C PRO A 148 -14.04 -13.34 4.25
N ASP A 149 -14.47 -12.46 5.16
CA ASP A 149 -15.74 -11.72 5.09
C ASP A 149 -15.53 -10.19 5.02
N TRP A 150 -14.41 -9.74 4.45
CA TRP A 150 -14.02 -8.33 4.46
C TRP A 150 -15.08 -7.40 3.85
N GLN A 151 -15.89 -7.90 2.92
CA GLN A 151 -16.96 -7.15 2.26
C GLN A 151 -17.99 -6.60 3.25
N ALA A 152 -18.21 -7.28 4.39
CA ALA A 152 -19.11 -6.82 5.45
C ALA A 152 -18.58 -5.55 6.15
N SER A 153 -17.30 -5.24 5.99
CA SER A 153 -16.63 -4.07 6.58
C SER A 153 -16.38 -2.94 5.59
N MET A 154 -16.95 -3.02 4.38
CA MET A 154 -16.89 -1.90 3.43
C MET A 154 -17.55 -0.65 4.02
N ALA A 155 -16.91 0.49 3.78
CA ALA A 155 -17.45 1.80 4.14
C ALA A 155 -18.70 2.14 3.31
N GLU A 156 -19.43 3.17 3.75
CA GLU A 156 -20.59 3.72 3.04
C GLU A 156 -20.23 4.18 1.61
N PRO A 157 -21.23 4.31 0.71
CA PRO A 157 -21.01 4.81 -0.65
C PRO A 157 -20.27 6.16 -0.65
N GLY A 158 -19.23 6.29 -1.48
CA GLY A 158 -18.42 7.51 -1.57
C GLY A 158 -16.92 7.28 -1.73
N ILE A 159 -16.46 6.05 -1.48
CA ILE A 159 -15.08 5.61 -1.69
C ILE A 159 -15.02 4.70 -2.91
N ALA A 160 -14.27 5.11 -3.93
CA ALA A 160 -14.17 4.38 -5.18
C ALA A 160 -12.92 3.50 -5.26
N GLY A 161 -11.85 3.77 -4.50
CA GLY A 161 -10.67 2.89 -4.41
C GLY A 161 -9.32 3.59 -4.32
N ILE A 162 -8.24 2.81 -4.33
CA ILE A 162 -6.86 3.31 -4.41
C ILE A 162 -6.42 3.34 -5.88
N MET A 163 -6.00 4.50 -6.36
CA MET A 163 -5.53 4.73 -7.74
C MET A 163 -4.01 4.68 -7.86
N GLY A 164 -3.29 4.89 -6.76
CA GLY A 164 -1.85 4.99 -6.86
C GLY A 164 -1.16 5.29 -5.54
N ALA A 165 0.16 5.37 -5.64
CA ALA A 165 1.02 5.80 -4.56
C ALA A 165 2.16 6.66 -5.10
N ARG A 166 2.68 7.54 -4.25
CA ARG A 166 3.87 8.34 -4.50
C ARG A 166 5.03 7.87 -3.67
N ILE A 167 6.17 7.71 -4.32
CA ILE A 167 7.42 7.29 -3.70
C ILE A 167 8.45 8.40 -3.95
N GLN A 168 8.96 9.01 -2.89
CA GLN A 168 10.05 9.94 -3.06
C GLN A 168 11.35 9.18 -3.32
N ALA A 169 12.25 9.66 -4.19
CA ALA A 169 13.52 9.03 -4.53
C ALA A 169 14.53 10.07 -5.05
N ASP A 170 15.83 9.77 -4.98
CA ASP A 170 16.92 10.67 -5.42
C ASP A 170 17.01 10.82 -6.96
N ASP A 171 16.60 9.78 -7.71
CA ASP A 171 16.47 9.81 -9.17
C ASP A 171 15.13 9.20 -9.57
N PRO A 172 14.05 9.99 -9.57
CA PRO A 172 12.70 9.48 -9.78
C PRO A 172 12.52 8.72 -11.09
N ALA A 173 13.14 9.19 -12.19
CA ALA A 173 13.03 8.57 -13.49
C ALA A 173 13.77 7.22 -13.56
N ALA A 174 14.99 7.13 -13.00
CA ALA A 174 15.72 5.87 -12.96
C ALA A 174 15.03 4.83 -12.06
N VAL A 175 14.47 5.27 -10.92
CA VAL A 175 13.69 4.38 -10.04
C VAL A 175 12.42 3.88 -10.74
N ALA A 176 11.70 4.76 -11.45
CA ALA A 176 10.54 4.38 -12.23
C ALA A 176 10.87 3.33 -13.30
N GLN A 177 11.95 3.52 -14.06
CA GLN A 177 12.40 2.54 -15.06
C GLN A 177 12.75 1.19 -14.43
N ARG A 178 13.44 1.19 -13.28
CA ARG A 178 13.75 -0.03 -12.55
C ARG A 178 12.48 -0.75 -12.10
N TRP A 179 11.53 -0.02 -11.49
CA TRP A 179 10.27 -0.60 -11.04
C TRP A 179 9.41 -1.11 -12.21
N ALA A 180 9.40 -0.43 -13.35
CA ALA A 180 8.73 -0.91 -14.56
C ALA A 180 9.27 -2.29 -14.97
N GLY A 181 10.59 -2.48 -14.97
CA GLY A 181 11.22 -3.78 -15.26
C GLY A 181 10.90 -4.85 -14.21
N LEU A 182 10.97 -4.52 -12.92
CA LEU A 182 10.69 -5.46 -11.83
C LEU A 182 9.23 -5.93 -11.82
N LEU A 183 8.29 -5.03 -12.13
CA LEU A 183 6.85 -5.29 -12.06
C LEU A 183 6.22 -5.71 -13.41
N GLU A 184 7.01 -5.84 -14.48
CA GLU A 184 6.52 -6.06 -15.85
C GLU A 184 5.42 -5.03 -16.23
N SER A 185 5.74 -3.78 -15.92
CA SER A 185 4.99 -2.57 -16.20
C SER A 185 5.80 -1.71 -17.18
N GLU A 186 5.33 -0.50 -17.45
CA GLU A 186 5.93 0.47 -18.35
C GLU A 186 5.85 1.87 -17.74
N THR A 187 6.86 2.70 -18.04
CA THR A 187 6.82 4.12 -17.73
C THR A 187 5.78 4.83 -18.60
N ILE A 188 5.17 5.89 -18.09
CA ILE A 188 4.13 6.63 -18.81
C ILE A 188 4.77 7.57 -19.86
N PRO A 189 4.32 7.55 -21.14
CA PRO A 189 4.79 8.49 -22.14
C PRO A 189 4.59 9.95 -21.70
N GLY A 190 5.64 10.75 -21.73
CA GLY A 190 5.61 12.14 -21.26
C GLY A 190 5.67 12.31 -19.73
N HIS A 191 5.64 11.23 -18.96
CA HIS A 191 5.82 11.23 -17.50
C HIS A 191 6.78 10.09 -17.07
N PRO A 192 8.10 10.25 -17.31
CA PRO A 192 9.09 9.19 -17.14
C PRO A 192 9.32 8.78 -15.68
N ALA A 193 8.88 9.60 -14.72
CA ALA A 193 8.93 9.31 -13.30
C ALA A 193 7.64 8.63 -12.80
N ALA A 194 6.85 8.00 -13.68
CA ALA A 194 5.66 7.27 -13.28
C ALA A 194 5.54 5.96 -14.06
N ILE A 195 5.00 4.92 -13.41
CA ILE A 195 4.71 3.61 -14.03
C ILE A 195 3.21 3.31 -14.03
N ARG A 196 2.78 2.56 -15.04
CA ARG A 196 1.37 2.18 -15.24
C ARG A 196 0.97 0.93 -14.47
N LEU A 197 -0.13 0.99 -13.75
CA LEU A 197 -0.79 -0.14 -13.12
C LEU A 197 -2.13 -0.43 -13.81
N ASP A 198 -2.72 -1.58 -13.48
CA ASP A 198 -4.07 -1.96 -13.90
C ASP A 198 -5.14 -0.99 -13.39
N ASN A 199 -4.96 -0.44 -12.18
CA ASN A 199 -5.90 0.45 -11.50
C ASN A 199 -5.40 1.90 -11.32
N GLY A 200 -4.27 2.26 -11.95
CA GLY A 200 -3.75 3.63 -11.94
C GLY A 200 -2.24 3.68 -12.05
N THR A 201 -1.53 4.34 -11.13
CA THR A 201 -0.10 4.67 -11.31
C THR A 201 0.72 4.65 -10.02
N ILE A 202 2.00 4.30 -10.11
CA ILE A 202 2.99 4.69 -9.09
C ILE A 202 3.78 5.88 -9.64
N GLU A 203 3.80 6.97 -8.91
CA GLU A 203 4.55 8.18 -9.24
C GLU A 203 5.78 8.29 -8.33
N PHE A 204 6.92 8.61 -8.92
CA PHE A 204 8.16 8.85 -8.21
C PHE A 204 8.43 10.35 -8.20
N THR A 205 8.72 10.90 -7.04
CA THR A 205 8.98 12.33 -6.86
C THR A 205 10.37 12.56 -6.28
N GLU A 206 10.93 13.75 -6.48
CA GLU A 206 12.21 14.12 -5.88
C GLU A 206 12.17 13.94 -4.37
N ALA A 207 13.22 13.32 -3.81
CA ALA A 207 13.37 13.16 -2.38
C ALA A 207 13.48 14.52 -1.69
N SER A 208 12.69 14.70 -0.63
CA SER A 208 12.80 15.88 0.25
C SER A 208 13.21 15.47 1.65
N GLY A 209 14.13 16.23 2.25
CA GLY A 209 14.61 15.98 3.61
C GLY A 209 15.59 14.80 3.74
N ARG A 210 15.69 14.25 4.95
CA ARG A 210 16.72 13.26 5.34
C ARG A 210 16.27 11.79 5.27
N ALA A 211 14.99 11.53 4.99
CA ALA A 211 14.42 10.20 5.14
C ALA A 211 14.69 9.25 3.97
N GLY A 212 15.38 9.71 2.91
CA GLY A 212 15.67 8.93 1.71
C GLY A 212 14.42 8.42 0.99
N THR A 213 14.58 7.40 0.14
CA THR A 213 13.46 6.84 -0.64
C THR A 213 12.34 6.32 0.25
N GLY A 214 11.09 6.59 -0.14
CA GLY A 214 9.97 5.76 0.29
C GLY A 214 8.60 6.34 0.02
N PHE A 215 7.58 5.57 0.37
CA PHE A 215 6.18 5.84 0.13
C PHE A 215 5.68 7.01 1.01
N THR A 216 5.15 8.06 0.37
CA THR A 216 4.80 9.35 0.99
C THR A 216 3.35 9.78 0.79
N ALA A 217 2.69 9.31 -0.28
CA ALA A 217 1.29 9.67 -0.53
C ALA A 217 0.52 8.56 -1.23
N LEU A 218 -0.79 8.48 -0.99
CA LEU A 218 -1.74 7.69 -1.76
C LEU A 218 -2.59 8.60 -2.62
N ASP A 219 -2.91 8.14 -3.82
CA ASP A 219 -3.94 8.76 -4.67
C ASP A 219 -5.23 7.95 -4.54
N LEU A 220 -6.26 8.57 -3.96
CA LEU A 220 -7.51 7.94 -3.57
C LEU A 220 -8.67 8.49 -4.41
N ALA A 221 -9.44 7.58 -5.01
CA ALA A 221 -10.65 7.91 -5.75
C ALA A 221 -11.83 8.02 -4.78
N VAL A 222 -12.46 9.19 -4.74
CA VAL A 222 -13.61 9.50 -3.87
C VAL A 222 -14.65 10.31 -4.62
N VAL A 223 -15.91 10.23 -4.19
CA VAL A 223 -17.01 10.97 -4.84
C VAL A 223 -17.00 12.46 -4.49
N ASP A 224 -16.59 12.82 -3.27
CA ASP A 224 -16.60 14.21 -2.80
C ASP A 224 -15.34 14.49 -1.99
N PRO A 225 -14.26 14.99 -2.62
CA PRO A 225 -13.03 15.33 -1.91
C PRO A 225 -13.22 16.33 -0.78
N ASP A 226 -14.05 17.37 -0.98
CA ASP A 226 -14.27 18.46 -0.02
C ASP A 226 -14.95 17.95 1.26
N LEU A 227 -15.86 16.98 1.13
CA LEU A 227 -16.46 16.29 2.28
C LEU A 227 -15.39 15.67 3.18
N TYR A 228 -14.42 14.94 2.62
CA TYR A 228 -13.40 14.25 3.41
C TYR A 228 -12.37 15.22 4.00
N VAL A 229 -12.02 16.28 3.28
CA VAL A 229 -11.19 17.37 3.83
C VAL A 229 -11.90 18.03 5.01
N GLY A 230 -13.17 18.42 4.85
CA GLY A 230 -13.94 19.04 5.94
C GLY A 230 -14.13 18.13 7.16
N ARG A 231 -14.27 16.80 6.95
CA ARG A 231 -14.23 15.84 8.06
C ARG A 231 -12.89 15.86 8.77
N ALA A 232 -11.78 15.76 8.05
CA ALA A 232 -10.45 15.78 8.64
C ALA A 232 -10.20 17.05 9.47
N GLU A 233 -10.58 18.22 8.95
CA GLU A 233 -10.51 19.48 9.69
C GLU A 233 -11.33 19.46 10.99
N SER A 234 -12.54 18.87 10.96
CA SER A 234 -13.39 18.77 12.17
C SER A 234 -12.79 17.90 13.28
N PHE A 235 -11.88 16.98 12.92
CA PHE A 235 -11.13 16.13 13.85
C PHE A 235 -9.71 16.67 14.15
N GLY A 236 -9.34 17.84 13.62
CA GLY A 236 -8.01 18.44 13.83
C GLY A 236 -6.87 17.71 13.11
N ILE A 237 -7.20 16.92 12.08
CA ILE A 237 -6.23 16.22 11.24
C ILE A 237 -5.64 17.23 10.23
N GLU A 238 -4.34 17.14 9.97
CA GLU A 238 -3.64 18.00 9.02
C GLU A 238 -4.21 17.82 7.60
N THR A 239 -4.52 18.94 6.94
CA THR A 239 -5.07 18.98 5.58
C THR A 239 -4.26 19.87 4.65
N ALA A 240 -4.41 19.63 3.35
CA ALA A 240 -3.99 20.50 2.26
C ALA A 240 -5.09 20.51 1.18
N GLU A 241 -4.88 21.25 0.09
CA GLU A 241 -5.82 21.25 -1.04
C GLU A 241 -6.01 19.82 -1.57
N CYS A 242 -7.24 19.31 -1.48
CA CYS A 242 -7.62 17.94 -1.83
C CYS A 242 -6.75 16.86 -1.19
N ALA A 243 -6.26 17.05 0.04
CA ALA A 243 -5.49 16.02 0.73
C ALA A 243 -5.66 16.07 2.26
N VAL A 244 -5.53 14.91 2.89
CA VAL A 244 -5.50 14.76 4.36
C VAL A 244 -4.29 13.91 4.77
N THR A 245 -3.62 14.21 5.88
CA THR A 245 -2.44 13.44 6.32
C THR A 245 -2.80 12.51 7.46
N ILE A 246 -2.67 11.19 7.24
CA ILE A 246 -2.97 10.16 8.23
C ILE A 246 -1.82 9.15 8.26
N GLY A 247 -1.33 8.79 9.45
CA GLY A 247 -0.22 7.84 9.61
C GLY A 247 1.08 8.27 8.91
N GLY A 248 1.34 9.58 8.86
CA GLY A 248 2.51 10.16 8.18
C GLY A 248 2.50 10.08 6.65
N VAL A 249 1.34 9.78 6.05
CA VAL A 249 1.16 9.69 4.60
C VAL A 249 0.07 10.65 4.14
N ALA A 250 0.33 11.38 3.05
CA ALA A 250 -0.66 12.25 2.43
C ALA A 250 -1.67 11.42 1.62
N MET A 251 -2.94 11.51 1.98
CA MET A 251 -4.07 10.90 1.29
C MET A 251 -4.63 11.91 0.29
N ARG A 252 -4.18 11.87 -0.96
CA ARG A 252 -4.58 12.79 -2.04
C ARG A 252 -5.91 12.32 -2.62
N LEU A 253 -6.88 13.21 -2.66
CA LEU A 253 -8.28 12.92 -2.98
C LEU A 253 -8.59 13.36 -4.41
N HIS A 254 -9.12 12.44 -5.21
CA HIS A 254 -9.48 12.65 -6.60
C HIS A 254 -10.97 12.39 -6.77
N HIS A 255 -11.70 13.40 -7.26
CA HIS A 255 -13.11 13.26 -7.61
C HIS A 255 -13.28 12.29 -8.79
N VAL A 256 -14.17 11.30 -8.65
CA VAL A 256 -14.51 10.32 -9.71
C VAL A 256 -16.01 10.11 -9.88
#